data_AF-A8MB95-F1
#
_entry.id   AF-A8MB95-F1
#
_cell.length_a   1.000
_cell.length_b   1.000
_cell.length_c   1.000
_cell.angle_alpha   90.00
_cell.angle_beta   90.00
_cell.angle_gamma   90.00
#
_symmetry.space_group_name_H-M   'P 1'
#
loop_
_entity.id
_entity.type
_entity.pdbx_description
1 polymer ?
#
loop_
_entity_poly.entity_id
_entity_poly.type
_entity_poly.pdbx_seq_one_letter_code
_entity_poly.pdbx_strand_id
1 'polypeptide(L)'
;MMEELELLEAKYQGTVARSREALELDFSIRYGDRMSHMLNEALKVYSLDLDSKVKVRRTIVDEMEYRVEGLIKARLSSLNLSLNPILITWYYIGNGERIDRLRVLLSLAGYEVSINDYVKGGFLMRIDKSTVVIPEYLAGYLSKEDPPQQLDSSSIVYGNIDNPIYMVTLETIARNLKPIEGFIRAFYGQGIRDTLTSGLLNQVARLHGDEVLVNPLMDLRSLRLGLARAKNTRARVIKHSLSMYGKYIFDKEIYCGVNYMFTYSSRSLVVYLCPWTPHYKSIISKHYGVRSLIVLGVRFRESMIDFLNSEKGERPDLSKVMFITFDQAMGEIHAIYQGGSVSLMDDVLDLLYESNYRITEVTY
;
A
#
# COMPACT_ATOMS: atom_id res chain seq x y z
N MET A 1 -11.23 -33.50 29.79
CA MET A 1 -10.75 -32.09 29.80
C MET A 1 -10.64 -31.51 28.40
N MET A 2 -9.91 -32.14 27.45
CA MET A 2 -9.80 -31.65 26.07
C MET A 2 -11.12 -31.77 25.29
N GLU A 3 -11.81 -32.91 25.41
CA GLU A 3 -13.10 -33.15 24.75
C GLU A 3 -14.21 -32.18 25.19
N GLU A 4 -14.21 -31.78 26.46
CA GLU A 4 -15.15 -30.81 27.02
C GLU A 4 -14.95 -29.41 26.40
N LEU A 5 -13.69 -28.98 26.23
CA LEU A 5 -13.35 -27.72 25.56
C LEU A 5 -13.68 -27.75 24.06
N GLU A 6 -13.47 -28.89 23.41
CA GLU A 6 -13.85 -29.08 22.00
C GLU A 6 -15.37 -29.04 21.82
N LEU A 7 -16.13 -29.55 22.79
CA LEU A 7 -17.59 -29.48 22.80
C LEU A 7 -18.09 -28.04 22.98
N LEU A 8 -17.45 -27.26 23.87
CA LEU A 8 -17.73 -25.83 24.02
C LEU A 8 -17.41 -25.07 22.74
N GLU A 9 -16.27 -25.35 22.12
CA GLU A 9 -15.87 -24.77 20.84
C GLU A 9 -16.89 -25.10 19.74
N ALA A 10 -17.34 -26.36 19.64
CA ALA A 10 -18.37 -26.77 18.68
C ALA A 10 -19.68 -25.98 18.87
N LYS A 11 -20.15 -25.86 20.12
CA LYS A 11 -21.33 -25.07 20.47
C LYS A 11 -21.14 -23.58 20.14
N TYR A 12 -19.95 -23.04 20.40
CA TYR A 12 -19.59 -21.68 20.03
C TYR A 12 -19.72 -21.46 18.52
N GLN A 13 -19.21 -22.38 17.68
CA GLN A 13 -19.36 -22.26 16.22
C GLN A 13 -20.84 -22.20 15.80
N GLY A 14 -21.70 -22.99 16.45
CA GLY A 14 -23.14 -22.93 16.26
C GLY A 14 -23.75 -21.55 16.52
N THR A 15 -23.16 -20.75 17.42
CA THR A 15 -23.61 -19.37 17.67
C THR A 15 -23.16 -18.37 16.58
N VAL A 16 -22.08 -18.65 15.85
CA VAL A 16 -21.42 -17.68 14.95
C VAL A 16 -21.68 -17.98 13.47
N ALA A 17 -21.81 -19.26 13.10
CA ALA A 17 -21.98 -19.66 11.72
C ALA A 17 -23.21 -19.01 11.07
N ARG A 18 -23.05 -18.53 9.84
CA ARG A 18 -24.13 -17.96 9.01
C ARG A 18 -24.74 -18.98 8.07
N SER A 19 -24.10 -20.13 7.92
CA SER A 19 -24.59 -21.23 7.09
C SER A 19 -24.25 -22.58 7.73
N ARG A 20 -25.17 -23.53 7.58
CA ARG A 20 -24.96 -24.92 8.00
C ARG A 20 -23.78 -25.57 7.27
N GLU A 21 -23.62 -25.25 6.00
CA GLU A 21 -22.52 -25.78 5.19
C GLU A 21 -21.14 -25.35 5.72
N ALA A 22 -21.01 -24.13 6.26
CA ALA A 22 -19.77 -23.70 6.91
C ALA A 22 -19.42 -24.57 8.13
N LEU A 23 -20.42 -24.93 8.95
CA LEU A 23 -20.24 -25.86 10.07
C LEU A 23 -19.84 -27.25 9.56
N GLU A 24 -20.52 -27.78 8.56
CA GLU A 24 -20.20 -29.11 8.01
C GLU A 24 -18.76 -29.15 7.48
N LEU A 25 -18.32 -28.11 6.75
CA LEU A 25 -16.95 -28.00 6.27
C LEU A 25 -15.93 -27.91 7.42
N ASP A 26 -16.12 -27.01 8.39
CA ASP A 26 -15.19 -26.86 9.53
C ASP A 26 -15.10 -28.14 10.36
N PHE A 27 -16.23 -28.79 10.62
CA PHE A 27 -16.28 -29.97 11.48
C PHE A 27 -15.67 -31.18 10.79
N SER A 28 -15.82 -31.30 9.46
CA SER A 28 -15.22 -32.39 8.68
C SER A 28 -13.69 -32.40 8.76
N ILE A 29 -13.07 -31.22 8.82
CA ILE A 29 -11.61 -31.10 8.91
C ILE A 29 -11.10 -31.09 10.36
N ARG A 30 -11.92 -30.61 11.31
CA ARG A 30 -11.51 -30.40 12.71
C ARG A 30 -11.66 -31.65 13.58
N TYR A 31 -12.77 -32.37 13.46
CA TYR A 31 -13.14 -33.40 14.44
C TYR A 31 -13.04 -34.85 13.94
N GLY A 32 -12.75 -35.08 12.66
CA GLY A 32 -12.57 -36.41 12.08
C GLY A 32 -13.74 -37.34 12.40
N ASP A 33 -13.47 -38.50 13.00
CA ASP A 33 -14.49 -39.50 13.35
C ASP A 33 -15.57 -38.97 14.33
N ARG A 34 -15.26 -37.94 15.12
CA ARG A 34 -16.20 -37.31 16.06
C ARG A 34 -17.06 -36.23 15.42
N MET A 35 -16.88 -35.95 14.12
CA MET A 35 -17.60 -34.91 13.37
C MET A 35 -19.11 -34.96 13.62
N SER A 36 -19.73 -36.11 13.45
CA SER A 36 -21.19 -36.25 13.56
C SER A 36 -21.71 -35.88 14.94
N HIS A 37 -21.01 -36.30 16.00
CA HIS A 37 -21.36 -35.96 17.38
C HIS A 37 -21.21 -34.45 17.63
N MET A 38 -20.05 -33.88 17.28
CA MET A 38 -19.77 -32.47 17.50
C MET A 38 -20.74 -31.57 16.71
N LEU A 39 -21.02 -31.93 15.45
CA LEU A 39 -21.91 -31.17 14.58
C LEU A 39 -23.34 -31.15 15.14
N ASN A 40 -23.84 -32.27 15.66
CA ASN A 40 -25.15 -32.32 16.29
C ASN A 40 -25.24 -31.37 17.50
N GLU A 41 -24.18 -31.27 18.29
CA GLU A 41 -24.11 -30.35 19.43
C GLU A 41 -24.10 -28.88 18.98
N ALA A 42 -23.38 -28.57 17.91
CA ALA A 42 -23.39 -27.24 17.31
C ALA A 42 -24.76 -26.87 16.72
N LEU A 43 -25.44 -27.82 16.06
CA LEU A 43 -26.74 -27.60 15.42
C LEU A 43 -27.86 -27.30 16.43
N LYS A 44 -27.78 -27.85 17.64
CA LYS A 44 -28.68 -27.50 18.75
C LYS A 44 -28.63 -26.00 19.05
N VAL A 45 -27.43 -25.42 19.05
CA VAL A 45 -27.22 -23.98 19.31
C VAL A 45 -27.50 -23.15 18.05
N TYR A 46 -27.13 -23.64 16.88
CA TYR A 46 -27.40 -22.98 15.60
C TYR A 46 -28.89 -22.76 15.33
N SER A 47 -29.76 -23.61 15.85
CA SER A 47 -31.21 -23.51 15.67
C SER A 47 -31.89 -22.52 16.62
N LEU A 48 -31.15 -21.94 17.58
CA LEU A 48 -31.68 -20.96 18.51
C LEU A 48 -31.91 -19.59 17.85
N ASP A 49 -32.78 -18.78 18.46
CA ASP A 49 -32.94 -17.37 18.12
C ASP A 49 -31.66 -16.56 18.44
N LEU A 50 -31.56 -15.35 17.89
CA LEU A 50 -30.36 -14.52 17.99
C LEU A 50 -30.01 -14.16 19.43
N ASP A 51 -31.01 -13.83 20.27
CA ASP A 51 -30.76 -13.41 21.66
C ASP A 51 -30.25 -14.58 22.49
N SER A 52 -30.83 -15.76 22.29
CA SER A 52 -30.35 -17.00 22.90
C SER A 52 -28.93 -17.35 22.45
N LYS A 53 -28.61 -17.20 21.15
CA LYS A 53 -27.24 -17.39 20.64
C LYS A 53 -26.24 -16.44 21.28
N VAL A 54 -26.59 -15.18 21.46
CA VAL A 54 -25.74 -14.18 22.12
C VAL A 54 -25.46 -14.55 23.57
N LYS A 55 -26.49 -14.99 24.31
CA LYS A 55 -26.33 -15.44 25.71
C LYS A 55 -25.40 -16.65 25.80
N VAL A 56 -25.66 -17.68 25.00
CA VAL A 56 -24.82 -18.89 24.94
C VAL A 56 -23.39 -18.55 24.56
N ARG A 57 -23.20 -17.68 23.55
CA ARG A 57 -21.87 -17.24 23.12
C ARG A 57 -21.07 -16.61 24.25
N ARG A 58 -21.67 -15.67 24.98
CA ARG A 58 -21.01 -14.99 26.12
C ARG A 58 -20.58 -15.99 27.18
N THR A 59 -21.47 -16.88 27.60
CA THR A 59 -21.14 -17.92 28.59
C THR A 59 -19.97 -18.79 28.14
N ILE A 60 -19.94 -19.20 26.86
CA ILE A 60 -18.84 -20.02 26.34
C ILE A 60 -17.54 -19.22 26.28
N VAL A 61 -17.58 -17.95 25.84
CA VAL A 61 -16.38 -17.09 25.78
C VAL A 61 -15.79 -16.91 27.18
N ASP A 62 -16.61 -16.59 28.18
CA ASP A 62 -16.16 -16.41 29.57
C ASP A 62 -15.55 -17.70 30.14
N GLU A 63 -16.14 -18.86 29.84
CA GLU A 63 -15.62 -20.16 30.28
C GLU A 63 -14.31 -20.53 29.59
N MET A 64 -14.21 -20.27 28.28
CA MET A 64 -13.02 -20.60 27.49
C MET A 64 -11.84 -19.69 27.81
N GLU A 65 -12.07 -18.42 28.18
CA GLU A 65 -11.01 -17.42 28.42
C GLU A 65 -9.88 -17.95 29.32
N TYR A 66 -10.24 -18.66 30.39
CA TYR A 66 -9.28 -19.18 31.38
C TYR A 66 -8.64 -20.53 31.00
N ARG A 67 -9.19 -21.23 30.00
CA ARG A 67 -8.80 -22.61 29.63
C ARG A 67 -8.17 -22.69 28.24
N VAL A 68 -8.30 -21.64 27.44
CA VAL A 68 -7.93 -21.63 26.02
C VAL A 68 -6.43 -21.76 25.76
N GLU A 69 -5.58 -21.26 26.66
CA GLU A 69 -4.13 -21.27 26.47
C GLU A 69 -3.58 -22.71 26.35
N GLY A 70 -4.04 -23.61 27.23
CA GLY A 70 -3.64 -25.02 27.19
C GLY A 70 -4.10 -25.71 25.90
N LEU A 71 -5.28 -25.36 25.41
CA LEU A 71 -5.81 -25.86 24.13
C LEU A 71 -4.98 -25.38 22.94
N ILE A 72 -4.67 -24.08 22.90
CA ILE A 72 -3.88 -23.44 21.84
C ILE A 72 -2.49 -24.05 21.76
N LYS A 73 -1.76 -24.10 22.88
CA LYS A 73 -0.38 -24.62 22.90
C LYS A 73 -0.31 -26.08 22.45
N ALA A 74 -1.27 -26.90 22.87
CA ALA A 74 -1.37 -28.29 22.43
C ALA A 74 -1.62 -28.40 20.92
N ARG A 75 -2.49 -27.55 20.36
CA ARG A 75 -2.83 -27.57 18.92
C ARG A 75 -1.72 -27.02 18.02
N LEU A 76 -1.04 -25.94 18.43
CA LEU A 76 0.14 -25.44 17.71
C LEU A 76 1.22 -26.52 17.63
N SER A 77 1.50 -27.21 18.74
CA SER A 77 2.51 -28.27 18.79
C SER A 77 2.11 -29.50 17.96
N SER A 78 0.90 -30.03 18.16
CA SER A 78 0.43 -31.25 17.47
C SER A 78 0.26 -31.08 15.96
N LEU A 79 -0.09 -29.88 15.49
CA LEU A 79 -0.25 -29.57 14.06
C LEU A 79 0.99 -28.89 13.46
N ASN A 80 2.05 -28.66 14.24
CA ASN A 80 3.26 -27.95 13.84
C ASN A 80 2.96 -26.58 13.18
N LEU A 81 2.06 -25.80 13.80
CA LEU A 81 1.60 -24.51 13.29
C LEU A 81 2.36 -23.36 13.96
N SER A 82 2.68 -22.32 13.17
CA SER A 82 3.16 -21.05 13.71
C SER A 82 1.99 -20.17 14.15
N LEU A 83 2.12 -19.48 15.28
CA LEU A 83 1.13 -18.51 15.76
C LEU A 83 1.16 -17.18 14.97
N ASN A 84 2.28 -16.86 14.32
CA ASN A 84 2.49 -15.56 13.68
C ASN A 84 1.42 -15.18 12.64
N PRO A 85 0.94 -16.07 11.76
CA PRO A 85 -0.12 -15.73 10.81
C PRO A 85 -1.43 -15.31 11.48
N ILE A 86 -1.73 -15.88 12.65
CA ILE A 86 -2.92 -15.53 13.43
C ILE A 86 -2.73 -14.19 14.12
N LEU A 87 -1.54 -13.91 14.67
CA LEU A 87 -1.22 -12.60 15.23
C LEU A 87 -1.27 -11.50 14.16
N ILE A 88 -0.74 -11.75 12.96
CA ILE A 88 -0.81 -10.79 11.85
C ILE A 88 -2.27 -10.51 11.48
N THR A 89 -3.09 -11.56 11.41
CA THR A 89 -4.51 -11.42 11.11
C THR A 89 -5.22 -10.60 12.20
N TRP A 90 -4.95 -10.92 13.47
CA TRP A 90 -5.52 -10.25 14.64
C TRP A 90 -5.15 -8.76 14.73
N TYR A 91 -3.87 -8.43 14.63
CA TYR A 91 -3.38 -7.06 14.84
C TYR A 91 -3.54 -6.14 13.64
N TYR A 92 -3.46 -6.66 12.41
CA TYR A 92 -3.27 -5.82 11.21
C TYR A 92 -4.30 -6.01 10.09
N ILE A 93 -4.90 -7.20 9.96
CA ILE A 93 -5.91 -7.45 8.92
C ILE A 93 -7.32 -7.18 9.45
N GLY A 94 -7.58 -7.65 10.67
CA GLY A 94 -8.91 -7.63 11.28
C GLY A 94 -9.66 -8.94 11.09
N ASN A 95 -10.86 -9.00 11.65
CA ASN A 95 -11.66 -10.21 11.72
C ASN A 95 -12.68 -10.30 10.58
N GLY A 96 -12.88 -11.48 9.99
CA GLY A 96 -13.89 -11.70 8.93
C GLY A 96 -13.39 -11.52 7.50
N GLU A 97 -12.15 -11.94 7.24
CA GLU A 97 -11.54 -11.83 5.91
C GLU A 97 -11.89 -13.03 5.01
N ARG A 98 -11.99 -12.78 3.69
CA ARG A 98 -12.19 -13.84 2.70
C ARG A 98 -10.94 -14.70 2.63
N ILE A 99 -11.10 -16.02 2.56
CA ILE A 99 -10.02 -17.01 2.61
C ILE A 99 -8.95 -16.76 1.54
N ASP A 100 -9.36 -16.50 0.29
CA ASP A 100 -8.42 -16.27 -0.81
C ASP A 100 -7.63 -14.97 -0.60
N ARG A 101 -8.29 -13.92 -0.10
CA ARG A 101 -7.66 -12.64 0.21
C ARG A 101 -6.71 -12.75 1.42
N LEU A 102 -7.14 -13.43 2.47
CA LEU A 102 -6.32 -13.70 3.66
C LEU A 102 -5.04 -14.46 3.28
N ARG A 103 -5.16 -15.46 2.40
CA ARG A 103 -3.99 -16.22 1.90
C ARG A 103 -2.98 -15.30 1.20
N VAL A 104 -3.44 -14.36 0.38
CA VAL A 104 -2.55 -13.40 -0.30
C VAL A 104 -1.90 -12.44 0.70
N LEU A 105 -2.65 -11.93 1.68
CA LEU A 105 -2.13 -11.02 2.71
C LEU A 105 -1.06 -11.70 3.59
N LEU A 106 -1.29 -12.96 3.98
CA LEU A 106 -0.33 -13.72 4.76
C LEU A 106 0.91 -14.10 3.93
N SER A 107 0.73 -14.42 2.64
CA SER A 107 1.83 -14.62 1.70
C SER A 107 2.68 -13.36 1.53
N LEU A 108 2.07 -12.17 1.45
CA LEU A 108 2.79 -10.90 1.44
C LEU A 108 3.62 -10.70 2.70
N ALA A 109 3.12 -11.14 3.86
CA ALA A 109 3.85 -11.11 5.12
C ALA A 109 4.91 -12.23 5.27
N GLY A 110 5.12 -13.04 4.23
CA GLY A 110 6.13 -14.12 4.20
C GLY A 110 5.63 -15.48 4.69
N TYR A 111 4.32 -15.66 4.87
CA TYR A 111 3.73 -16.90 5.37
C TYR A 111 2.85 -17.58 4.31
N GLU A 112 3.34 -18.70 3.78
CA GLU A 112 2.54 -19.60 2.94
C GLU A 112 1.77 -20.57 3.84
N VAL A 113 0.49 -20.26 4.07
CA VAL A 113 -0.34 -21.00 5.03
C VAL A 113 -1.48 -21.78 4.38
N SER A 114 -1.71 -22.99 4.89
CA SER A 114 -2.96 -23.71 4.71
C SER A 114 -3.99 -23.14 5.68
N ILE A 115 -4.93 -22.33 5.19
CA ILE A 115 -6.04 -21.82 6.01
C ILE A 115 -6.82 -22.96 6.66
N ASN A 116 -6.94 -24.10 5.98
CA ASN A 116 -7.61 -25.29 6.54
C ASN A 116 -6.88 -25.86 7.77
N ASP A 117 -5.56 -25.76 7.85
CA ASP A 117 -4.83 -26.26 9.02
C ASP A 117 -5.06 -25.37 10.23
N TYR A 118 -5.14 -24.05 10.03
CA TYR A 118 -5.53 -23.10 11.07
C TYR A 118 -6.99 -23.23 11.49
N VAL A 119 -7.87 -23.64 10.55
CA VAL A 119 -9.25 -24.01 10.89
C VAL A 119 -9.30 -25.33 11.65
N LYS A 120 -8.51 -26.34 11.27
CA LYS A 120 -8.38 -27.61 12.00
C LYS A 120 -7.82 -27.39 13.41
N GLY A 121 -6.89 -26.45 13.58
CA GLY A 121 -6.36 -26.04 14.88
C GLY A 121 -7.29 -25.13 15.70
N GLY A 122 -8.42 -24.69 15.13
CA GLY A 122 -9.36 -23.81 15.82
C GLY A 122 -8.88 -22.38 16.05
N PHE A 123 -7.86 -21.94 15.31
CA PHE A 123 -7.41 -20.55 15.29
C PHE A 123 -8.24 -19.68 14.35
N LEU A 124 -8.77 -20.32 13.30
CA LEU A 124 -9.73 -19.73 12.39
C LEU A 124 -11.01 -20.57 12.40
N MET A 125 -12.13 -19.94 12.05
CA MET A 125 -13.43 -20.59 11.95
C MET A 125 -14.17 -20.00 10.76
N ARG A 126 -14.83 -20.85 9.99
CA ARG A 126 -15.69 -20.40 8.88
C ARG A 126 -17.00 -19.84 9.42
N ILE A 127 -17.37 -18.66 8.96
CA ILE A 127 -18.72 -18.13 9.17
C ILE A 127 -19.61 -18.40 7.95
N ASP A 128 -19.00 -18.52 6.77
CA ASP A 128 -19.61 -18.94 5.51
C ASP A 128 -18.60 -19.74 4.67
N LYS A 129 -18.94 -20.12 3.43
CA LYS A 129 -18.05 -20.94 2.57
C LYS A 129 -16.69 -20.31 2.29
N SER A 130 -16.62 -18.98 2.29
CA SER A 130 -15.48 -18.20 1.78
C SER A 130 -14.84 -17.28 2.80
N THR A 131 -15.43 -17.09 3.98
CA THR A 131 -15.00 -16.12 4.99
C THR A 131 -14.64 -16.82 6.29
N VAL A 132 -13.51 -16.42 6.87
CA VAL A 132 -13.02 -16.93 8.16
C VAL A 132 -12.89 -15.82 9.19
N VAL A 133 -13.07 -16.20 10.45
CA VAL A 133 -12.89 -15.34 11.61
C VAL A 133 -11.95 -15.99 12.62
N ILE A 134 -11.25 -15.17 13.39
CA ILE A 134 -10.63 -15.56 14.65
C ILE A 134 -11.75 -15.64 15.71
N PRO A 135 -11.95 -16.81 16.36
CA PRO A 135 -12.92 -16.95 17.44
C PRO A 135 -12.70 -15.96 18.58
N GLU A 136 -13.79 -15.39 19.10
CA GLU A 136 -13.76 -14.35 20.14
C GLU A 136 -13.07 -14.81 21.43
N TYR A 137 -13.21 -16.10 21.79
CA TYR A 137 -12.57 -16.67 22.97
C TYR A 137 -11.03 -16.69 22.89
N LEU A 138 -10.43 -16.48 21.71
CA LEU A 138 -8.97 -16.36 21.55
C LEU A 138 -8.47 -14.95 21.87
N ALA A 139 -9.33 -13.93 21.91
CA ALA A 139 -8.92 -12.53 22.01
C ALA A 139 -8.06 -12.24 23.24
N GLY A 140 -8.44 -12.76 24.42
CA GLY A 140 -7.70 -12.58 25.66
C GLY A 140 -6.32 -13.26 25.65
N TYR A 141 -6.16 -14.35 24.90
CA TYR A 141 -4.86 -14.99 24.69
C TYR A 141 -4.00 -14.17 23.72
N LEU A 142 -4.53 -13.86 22.53
CA LEU A 142 -3.79 -13.14 21.47
C LEU A 142 -3.35 -11.74 21.92
N SER A 143 -4.11 -11.09 22.80
CA SER A 143 -3.76 -9.76 23.32
C SER A 143 -2.58 -9.74 24.30
N LYS A 144 -2.17 -10.91 24.83
CA LYS A 144 -1.01 -11.06 25.71
C LYS A 144 0.28 -11.33 24.94
N GLU A 145 0.17 -11.72 23.69
CA GLU A 145 1.30 -12.00 22.81
C GLU A 145 1.84 -10.69 22.22
N ASP A 146 3.13 -10.65 21.91
CA ASP A 146 3.72 -9.47 21.30
C ASP A 146 3.19 -9.27 19.87
N PRO A 147 2.89 -8.01 19.48
CA PRO A 147 2.47 -7.73 18.11
C PRO A 147 3.60 -8.09 17.12
N PRO A 148 3.27 -8.66 15.95
CA PRO A 148 4.29 -8.98 14.95
C PRO A 148 5.08 -7.75 14.53
N GLN A 149 6.40 -7.91 14.36
CA GLN A 149 7.26 -6.80 13.98
C GLN A 149 6.86 -6.23 12.60
N GLN A 150 6.61 -4.92 12.56
CA GLN A 150 6.35 -4.21 11.31
C GLN A 150 7.61 -4.08 10.46
N LEU A 151 7.41 -3.99 9.15
CA LEU A 151 8.50 -3.76 8.20
C LEU A 151 9.12 -2.37 8.37
N ASP A 152 10.44 -2.29 8.25
CA ASP A 152 11.16 -1.02 8.28
C ASP A 152 10.90 -0.21 6.99
N SER A 153 9.91 0.68 7.08
CA SER A 153 9.54 1.61 6.03
C SER A 153 10.72 2.47 5.55
N SER A 154 11.64 2.83 6.44
CA SER A 154 12.79 3.67 6.06
C SER A 154 13.75 2.90 5.18
N SER A 155 14.14 1.68 5.59
CA SER A 155 14.97 0.80 4.78
C SER A 155 14.37 0.52 3.39
N ILE A 156 13.06 0.29 3.32
CA ILE A 156 12.35 0.06 2.05
C ILE A 156 12.42 1.28 1.12
N VAL A 157 12.19 2.47 1.66
CA VAL A 157 12.20 3.73 0.90
C VAL A 157 13.63 4.08 0.45
N TYR A 158 14.58 4.12 1.38
CA TYR A 158 15.94 4.55 1.08
C TYR A 158 16.72 3.53 0.25
N GLY A 159 16.45 2.23 0.42
CA GLY A 159 17.03 1.18 -0.42
C GLY A 159 16.55 1.21 -1.87
N ASN A 160 15.45 1.91 -2.18
CA ASN A 160 14.88 2.00 -3.53
C ASN A 160 14.79 3.44 -4.06
N ILE A 161 15.44 4.40 -3.40
CA ILE A 161 15.32 5.84 -3.71
C ILE A 161 15.79 6.22 -5.13
N ASP A 162 16.67 5.40 -5.71
CA ASP A 162 17.21 5.56 -7.06
C ASP A 162 16.37 4.86 -8.14
N ASN A 163 15.25 4.24 -7.78
CA ASN A 163 14.32 3.61 -8.72
C ASN A 163 13.01 4.43 -8.83
N PRO A 164 12.88 5.35 -9.80
CA PRO A 164 11.75 6.27 -9.86
C PRO A 164 10.39 5.59 -10.01
N ILE A 165 10.30 4.49 -10.76
CA ILE A 165 9.04 3.75 -10.92
C ILE A 165 8.63 3.03 -9.63
N TYR A 166 9.60 2.50 -8.89
CA TYR A 166 9.36 1.95 -7.55
C TYR A 166 8.78 3.05 -6.65
N MET A 167 9.44 4.22 -6.61
CA MET A 167 9.09 5.30 -5.70
C MET A 167 7.74 5.94 -6.02
N VAL A 168 7.41 6.13 -7.30
CA VAL A 168 6.10 6.65 -7.70
C VAL A 168 4.96 5.65 -7.40
N THR A 169 5.22 4.36 -7.58
CA THR A 169 4.27 3.29 -7.24
C THR A 169 4.07 3.21 -5.74
N LEU A 170 5.16 3.26 -4.98
CA LEU A 170 5.15 3.25 -3.53
C LEU A 170 4.37 4.43 -2.96
N GLU A 171 4.59 5.64 -3.49
CA GLU A 171 3.83 6.83 -3.10
C GLU A 171 2.35 6.71 -3.45
N THR A 172 2.04 6.15 -4.62
CA THR A 172 0.66 5.92 -5.06
C THR A 172 -0.10 5.04 -4.07
N ILE A 173 0.52 3.93 -3.66
CA ILE A 173 -0.04 3.00 -2.67
C ILE A 173 -0.14 3.67 -1.31
N ALA A 174 0.96 4.25 -0.83
CA ALA A 174 1.03 4.82 0.51
C ALA A 174 -0.03 5.89 0.71
N ARG A 175 -0.28 6.73 -0.29
CA ARG A 175 -1.24 7.84 -0.24
C ARG A 175 -2.63 7.48 -0.79
N ASN A 176 -2.85 6.24 -1.24
CA ASN A 176 -4.08 5.77 -1.88
C ASN A 176 -4.54 6.68 -3.04
N LEU A 177 -3.63 6.89 -3.97
CA LEU A 177 -3.78 7.82 -5.09
C LEU A 177 -4.29 7.12 -6.35
N LYS A 178 -4.95 7.89 -7.21
CA LYS A 178 -5.42 7.44 -8.53
C LYS A 178 -4.71 8.23 -9.64
N PRO A 179 -3.44 7.91 -9.94
CA PRO A 179 -2.68 8.61 -10.96
C PRO A 179 -3.26 8.32 -12.36
N ILE A 180 -2.89 9.15 -13.32
CA ILE A 180 -3.22 8.89 -14.73
C ILE A 180 -2.20 7.89 -15.24
N GLU A 181 -2.67 6.72 -15.63
CA GLU A 181 -1.81 5.65 -16.11
C GLU A 181 -0.98 6.08 -17.33
N GLY A 182 -1.56 6.86 -18.25
CA GLY A 182 -0.84 7.42 -19.41
C GLY A 182 0.36 8.28 -19.02
N PHE A 183 0.22 9.13 -18.00
CA PHE A 183 1.34 9.93 -17.48
C PHE A 183 2.43 9.03 -16.87
N ILE A 184 2.03 8.06 -16.04
CA ILE A 184 2.99 7.16 -15.39
C ILE A 184 3.78 6.37 -16.44
N ARG A 185 3.11 5.80 -17.43
CA ARG A 185 3.76 5.07 -18.52
C ARG A 185 4.69 5.97 -19.33
N ALA A 186 4.22 7.16 -19.70
CA ALA A 186 5.01 8.10 -20.50
C ALA A 186 6.31 8.56 -19.81
N PHE A 187 6.24 8.84 -18.49
CA PHE A 187 7.37 9.40 -17.76
C PHE A 187 8.27 8.35 -17.09
N TYR A 188 7.73 7.20 -16.71
CA TYR A 188 8.47 6.15 -15.99
C TYR A 188 8.69 4.87 -16.83
N GLY A 189 8.09 4.77 -18.01
CA GLY A 189 8.25 3.67 -18.97
C GLY A 189 7.32 2.48 -18.76
N GLN A 190 6.67 2.37 -17.61
CA GLN A 190 5.75 1.29 -17.29
C GLN A 190 4.63 1.78 -16.36
N GLY A 191 3.53 1.04 -16.33
CA GLY A 191 2.36 1.37 -15.51
C GLY A 191 2.49 0.96 -14.04
N ILE A 192 1.60 1.49 -13.19
CA ILE A 192 1.50 1.05 -11.79
C ILE A 192 1.17 -0.45 -11.73
N ARG A 193 0.21 -0.90 -12.56
CA ARG A 193 -0.22 -2.31 -12.59
C ARG A 193 0.87 -3.25 -13.11
N ASP A 194 1.60 -2.84 -14.14
CA ASP A 194 2.73 -3.62 -14.66
C ASP A 194 3.80 -3.82 -13.58
N THR A 195 4.10 -2.74 -12.85
CA THR A 195 5.08 -2.72 -11.77
C THR A 195 4.69 -3.66 -10.61
N LEU A 196 3.40 -3.70 -10.26
CA LEU A 196 2.89 -4.64 -9.26
C LEU A 196 2.91 -6.09 -9.77
N THR A 197 2.59 -6.30 -11.04
CA THR A 197 2.57 -7.64 -11.67
C THR A 197 3.97 -8.22 -11.82
N SER A 198 4.98 -7.38 -12.07
CA SER A 198 6.38 -7.81 -12.15
C SER A 198 6.96 -8.24 -10.80
N GLY A 199 6.23 -8.06 -9.70
CA GLY A 199 6.68 -8.40 -8.35
C GLY A 199 7.67 -7.41 -7.75
N LEU A 200 7.91 -6.26 -8.38
CA LEU A 200 8.89 -5.27 -7.92
C LEU A 200 8.59 -4.77 -6.50
N LEU A 201 7.31 -4.62 -6.16
CA LEU A 201 6.87 -4.20 -4.82
C LEU A 201 6.36 -5.37 -3.96
N ASN A 202 6.74 -6.63 -4.22
CA ASN A 202 6.23 -7.79 -3.47
C ASN A 202 6.38 -7.66 -1.93
N GLN A 203 7.40 -6.93 -1.45
CA GLN A 203 7.57 -6.66 -0.02
C GLN A 203 6.53 -5.67 0.56
N VAL A 204 5.92 -4.83 -0.28
CA VAL A 204 4.97 -3.78 0.12
C VAL A 204 3.55 -4.09 -0.30
N ALA A 205 3.33 -4.54 -1.53
CA ALA A 205 2.00 -4.72 -2.09
C ALA A 205 1.99 -5.66 -3.29
N ARG A 206 0.82 -6.24 -3.58
CA ARG A 206 0.57 -7.09 -4.76
C ARG A 206 -0.85 -6.90 -5.27
N LEU A 207 -1.06 -7.16 -6.56
CA LEU A 207 -2.39 -7.20 -7.16
C LEU A 207 -3.14 -8.49 -6.80
N HIS A 208 -4.41 -8.37 -6.46
CA HIS A 208 -5.36 -9.46 -6.31
C HIS A 208 -6.63 -9.13 -7.11
N GLY A 209 -6.74 -9.71 -8.30
CA GLY A 209 -7.71 -9.24 -9.30
C GLY A 209 -7.42 -7.79 -9.69
N ASP A 210 -8.39 -6.90 -9.47
CA ASP A 210 -8.26 -5.46 -9.71
C ASP A 210 -7.85 -4.65 -8.48
N GLU A 211 -7.72 -5.30 -7.32
CA GLU A 211 -7.39 -4.63 -6.07
C GLU A 211 -5.89 -4.69 -5.76
N VAL A 212 -5.36 -3.62 -5.18
CA VAL A 212 -3.99 -3.59 -4.64
C VAL A 212 -4.06 -3.96 -3.16
N LEU A 213 -3.52 -5.13 -2.81
CA LEU A 213 -3.38 -5.55 -1.42
C LEU A 213 -2.03 -5.09 -0.89
N VAL A 214 -2.05 -4.42 0.25
CA VAL A 214 -0.85 -3.97 0.96
C VAL A 214 -0.44 -5.02 1.97
N ASN A 215 0.86 -5.24 2.13
CA ASN A 215 1.42 -6.11 3.15
C ASN A 215 0.93 -5.65 4.53
N PRO A 216 0.27 -6.53 5.32
CA PRO A 216 -0.28 -6.14 6.61
C PRO A 216 0.79 -5.69 7.62
N LEU A 217 2.05 -6.10 7.46
CA LEU A 217 3.16 -5.65 8.29
C LEU A 217 3.68 -4.25 7.91
N MET A 218 3.13 -3.62 6.87
CA MET A 218 3.52 -2.28 6.43
C MET A 218 2.73 -1.20 7.17
N ASP A 219 3.40 -0.36 7.95
CA ASP A 219 2.80 0.88 8.46
C ASP A 219 2.79 1.98 7.38
N LEU A 220 1.62 2.20 6.78
CA LEU A 220 1.43 3.23 5.77
C LEU A 220 1.76 4.65 6.27
N ARG A 221 1.65 4.93 7.58
CA ARG A 221 2.01 6.24 8.15
C ARG A 221 3.52 6.42 8.15
N SER A 222 4.26 5.44 8.66
CA SER A 222 5.73 5.43 8.61
C SER A 222 6.25 5.47 7.18
N LEU A 223 5.60 4.73 6.26
CA LEU A 223 5.92 4.75 4.84
C LEU A 223 5.78 6.14 4.21
N ARG A 224 4.66 6.84 4.48
CA ARG A 224 4.47 8.24 4.06
C ARG A 224 5.59 9.13 4.62
N LEU A 225 5.89 9.05 5.91
CA LEU A 225 6.95 9.88 6.50
C LEU A 225 8.31 9.61 5.86
N GLY A 226 8.65 8.35 5.60
CA GLY A 226 9.85 7.94 4.88
C GLY A 226 9.90 8.55 3.48
N LEU A 227 8.83 8.40 2.70
CA LEU A 227 8.72 8.97 1.35
C LEU A 227 8.87 10.49 1.34
N ALA A 228 8.22 11.21 2.25
CA ALA A 228 8.34 12.67 2.36
C ALA A 228 9.79 13.10 2.64
N ARG A 229 10.46 12.41 3.57
CA ARG A 229 11.87 12.69 3.90
C ARG A 229 12.79 12.40 2.72
N ALA A 230 12.67 11.22 2.12
CA ALA A 230 13.45 10.82 0.95
C ALA A 230 13.28 11.81 -0.22
N LYS A 231 12.03 12.19 -0.52
CA LYS A 231 11.73 13.13 -1.59
C LYS A 231 12.25 14.54 -1.28
N ASN A 232 12.10 15.03 -0.04
CA ASN A 232 12.66 16.32 0.38
C ASN A 232 14.20 16.34 0.27
N THR A 233 14.87 15.26 0.71
CA THR A 233 16.32 15.12 0.56
C THR A 233 16.73 15.19 -0.91
N ARG A 234 16.08 14.41 -1.78
CA ARG A 234 16.39 14.41 -3.22
C ARG A 234 16.05 15.73 -3.90
N ALA A 235 14.94 16.37 -3.53
CA ALA A 235 14.58 17.69 -4.04
C ALA A 235 15.63 18.75 -3.69
N ARG A 236 16.19 18.71 -2.47
CA ARG A 236 17.30 19.59 -2.07
C ARG A 236 18.58 19.32 -2.86
N VAL A 237 18.87 18.05 -3.14
CA VAL A 237 20.00 17.68 -4.02
C VAL A 237 19.79 18.24 -5.42
N ILE A 238 18.61 18.05 -6.02
CA ILE A 238 18.29 18.62 -7.35
C ILE A 238 18.43 20.15 -7.32
N LYS A 239 17.88 20.83 -6.31
CA LYS A 239 18.01 22.29 -6.15
C LYS A 239 19.48 22.73 -6.18
N HIS A 240 20.32 22.04 -5.41
CA HIS A 240 21.74 22.35 -5.31
C HIS A 240 22.47 22.05 -6.62
N SER A 241 22.19 20.90 -7.23
CA SER A 241 22.79 20.50 -8.50
C SER A 241 22.50 21.51 -9.61
N LEU A 242 21.29 22.05 -9.65
CA LEU A 242 20.88 23.07 -10.63
C LEU A 242 21.22 24.50 -10.18
N SER A 243 21.99 24.68 -9.11
CA SER A 243 22.40 25.99 -8.57
C SER A 243 21.25 26.98 -8.37
N MET A 244 20.05 26.48 -8.09
CA MET A 244 18.85 27.32 -8.02
C MET A 244 18.88 28.20 -6.77
N TYR A 245 18.87 29.52 -6.95
CA TYR A 245 18.68 30.49 -5.88
C TYR A 245 17.21 30.59 -5.46
N GLY A 246 16.91 31.32 -4.38
CA GLY A 246 15.53 31.53 -3.91
C GLY A 246 15.13 30.71 -2.68
N LYS A 247 13.85 30.84 -2.30
CA LYS A 247 13.31 30.28 -1.05
C LYS A 247 12.73 28.90 -1.29
N TYR A 248 13.34 27.90 -0.65
CA TYR A 248 12.87 26.51 -0.68
C TYR A 248 11.93 26.20 0.48
N ILE A 249 10.82 25.51 0.17
CA ILE A 249 9.97 24.83 1.15
C ILE A 249 9.66 23.41 0.64
N PHE A 250 9.35 22.48 1.54
CA PHE A 250 8.78 21.19 1.15
C PHE A 250 7.27 21.23 1.34
N ASP A 251 6.53 21.07 0.25
CA ASP A 251 5.09 21.13 0.24
C ASP A 251 4.49 19.74 0.44
N LYS A 252 3.82 19.55 1.57
CA LYS A 252 3.24 18.26 1.97
C LYS A 252 1.97 17.90 1.21
N GLU A 253 1.29 18.87 0.59
CA GLU A 253 0.04 18.61 -0.14
C GLU A 253 0.34 17.96 -1.50
N ILE A 254 1.25 18.59 -2.25
CA ILE A 254 1.68 18.08 -3.56
C ILE A 254 2.87 17.12 -3.46
N TYR A 255 3.48 16.99 -2.28
CA TYR A 255 4.59 16.07 -2.03
C TYR A 255 5.79 16.39 -2.92
N CYS A 256 6.24 17.64 -2.93
CA CYS A 256 7.41 18.07 -3.69
C CYS A 256 8.14 19.20 -2.97
N GLY A 257 9.42 19.36 -3.30
CA GLY A 257 10.12 20.60 -3.01
C GLY A 257 9.56 21.72 -3.86
N VAL A 258 9.39 22.91 -3.30
CA VAL A 258 8.95 24.12 -4.00
C VAL A 258 9.99 25.19 -3.76
N ASN A 259 10.55 25.72 -4.84
CA ASN A 259 11.52 26.80 -4.81
C ASN A 259 10.94 28.04 -5.48
N TYR A 260 10.79 29.11 -4.72
CA TYR A 260 10.28 30.39 -5.20
C TYR A 260 11.44 31.28 -5.64
N MET A 261 11.40 31.74 -6.88
CA MET A 261 12.47 32.51 -7.51
C MET A 261 11.92 33.78 -8.16
N PHE A 262 12.77 34.79 -8.27
CA PHE A 262 12.55 35.97 -9.11
C PHE A 262 13.54 35.90 -10.27
N THR A 263 13.06 35.95 -11.50
CA THR A 263 13.94 35.98 -12.68
C THR A 263 14.48 37.38 -12.92
N TYR A 264 15.50 37.52 -13.78
CA TYR A 264 16.07 38.82 -14.18
C TYR A 264 15.02 39.79 -14.75
N SER A 265 13.97 39.27 -15.39
CA SER A 265 12.81 40.04 -15.85
C SER A 265 11.84 40.47 -14.73
N SER A 266 12.22 40.32 -13.45
CA SER A 266 11.39 40.58 -12.26
C SER A 266 10.09 39.77 -12.21
N ARG A 267 10.02 38.62 -12.90
CA ARG A 267 8.85 37.76 -12.91
C ARG A 267 8.97 36.70 -11.81
N SER A 268 7.86 36.39 -11.14
CA SER A 268 7.81 35.29 -10.19
C SER A 268 7.81 33.95 -10.94
N LEU A 269 8.71 33.06 -10.53
CA LEU A 269 8.82 31.70 -11.02
C LEU A 269 8.68 30.74 -9.85
N VAL A 270 7.85 29.70 -10.03
CA VAL A 270 7.75 28.60 -9.08
C VAL A 270 8.39 27.36 -9.67
N VAL A 271 9.39 26.83 -8.99
CA VAL A 271 10.07 25.59 -9.38
C VAL A 271 9.65 24.46 -8.46
N TYR A 272 8.97 23.47 -9.01
CA TYR A 272 8.61 22.22 -8.36
C TYR A 272 9.72 21.20 -8.57
N LEU A 273 10.36 20.82 -7.47
CA LEU A 273 11.44 19.86 -7.42
C LEU A 273 10.86 18.51 -6.96
N CYS A 274 10.50 17.68 -7.93
CA CYS A 274 9.80 16.42 -7.73
C CYS A 274 10.64 15.26 -8.30
N PRO A 275 11.59 14.69 -7.54
CA PRO A 275 12.41 13.55 -8.00
C PRO A 275 11.59 12.44 -8.67
N TRP A 276 10.39 12.21 -8.15
CA TRP A 276 9.27 11.53 -8.81
C TRP A 276 7.96 12.20 -8.37
N THR A 277 6.88 11.97 -9.12
CA THR A 277 5.51 12.39 -8.78
C THR A 277 4.47 11.48 -9.45
N PRO A 278 3.41 11.06 -8.74
CA PRO A 278 2.26 10.40 -9.34
C PRO A 278 1.20 11.38 -9.89
N HIS A 279 1.30 12.67 -9.57
CA HIS A 279 0.25 13.66 -9.88
C HIS A 279 0.81 14.99 -10.36
N TYR A 280 1.05 15.12 -11.66
CA TYR A 280 1.37 16.43 -12.24
C TYR A 280 0.16 17.39 -12.25
N LYS A 281 -1.08 16.87 -12.38
CA LYS A 281 -2.31 17.71 -12.42
C LYS A 281 -2.44 18.62 -11.20
N SER A 282 -2.23 18.08 -10.00
CA SER A 282 -2.31 18.86 -8.76
C SER A 282 -1.18 19.89 -8.65
N ILE A 283 -0.02 19.61 -9.26
CA ILE A 283 1.12 20.54 -9.28
C ILE A 283 0.80 21.72 -10.20
N ILE A 284 0.37 21.46 -11.43
CA ILE A 284 0.07 22.52 -12.41
C ILE A 284 -1.10 23.42 -11.96
N SER A 285 -2.08 22.87 -11.23
CA SER A 285 -3.24 23.64 -10.77
C SER A 285 -2.98 24.48 -9.52
N LYS A 286 -1.91 24.19 -8.75
CA LYS A 286 -1.70 24.80 -7.43
C LYS A 286 -1.41 26.30 -7.49
N HIS A 287 -0.67 26.74 -8.50
CA HIS A 287 -0.42 28.15 -8.78
C HIS A 287 -0.93 28.49 -10.18
N TYR A 288 -2.25 28.36 -10.37
CA TYR A 288 -2.91 28.65 -11.63
C TYR A 288 -2.47 29.99 -12.21
N GLY A 289 -2.09 30.00 -13.49
CA GLY A 289 -1.65 31.18 -14.21
C GLY A 289 -0.21 31.64 -13.92
N VAL A 290 0.46 31.10 -12.91
CA VAL A 290 1.87 31.37 -12.59
C VAL A 290 2.77 30.46 -13.43
N ARG A 291 3.86 31.01 -13.96
CA ARG A 291 4.86 30.23 -14.70
C ARG A 291 5.54 29.26 -13.77
N SER A 292 5.61 28.01 -14.22
CA SER A 292 6.05 26.92 -13.37
C SER A 292 7.06 26.04 -14.09
N LEU A 293 8.06 25.60 -13.34
CA LEU A 293 9.02 24.61 -13.76
C LEU A 293 8.79 23.33 -12.96
N ILE A 294 8.62 22.19 -13.62
CA ILE A 294 8.51 20.90 -12.94
C ILE A 294 9.76 20.08 -13.25
N VAL A 295 10.64 19.96 -12.26
CA VAL A 295 11.89 19.20 -12.36
C VAL A 295 11.68 17.79 -11.83
N LEU A 296 11.91 16.81 -12.71
CA LEU A 296 11.80 15.38 -12.43
C LEU A 296 13.18 14.72 -12.50
N GLY A 297 13.50 13.91 -11.50
CA GLY A 297 14.73 13.13 -11.45
C GLY A 297 14.63 11.83 -12.25
N VAL A 298 14.11 11.92 -13.47
CA VAL A 298 13.86 10.77 -14.37
C VAL A 298 14.57 10.99 -15.69
N ARG A 299 14.81 9.91 -16.44
CA ARG A 299 15.36 9.97 -17.79
C ARG A 299 14.31 10.42 -18.79
N PHE A 300 14.73 11.23 -19.77
CA PHE A 300 13.89 11.58 -20.90
C PHE A 300 13.42 10.34 -21.67
N ARG A 301 12.19 10.41 -22.19
CA ARG A 301 11.59 9.39 -23.05
C ARG A 301 10.72 10.10 -24.09
N GLU A 302 10.79 9.66 -25.35
CA GLU A 302 9.95 10.23 -26.43
C GLU A 302 8.45 10.14 -26.12
N SER A 303 8.02 9.07 -25.43
CA SER A 303 6.64 8.90 -24.98
C SER A 303 6.12 10.04 -24.09
N MET A 304 7.00 10.82 -23.45
CA MET A 304 6.62 12.03 -22.72
C MET A 304 6.04 13.09 -23.67
N ILE A 305 6.62 13.24 -24.85
CA ILE A 305 6.20 14.19 -25.88
C ILE A 305 4.83 13.81 -26.41
N ASP A 306 4.63 12.52 -26.72
CA ASP A 306 3.34 12.01 -27.20
C ASP A 306 2.23 12.25 -26.17
N PHE A 307 2.51 11.99 -24.90
CA PHE A 307 1.57 12.24 -23.81
C PHE A 307 1.23 13.73 -23.68
N LEU A 308 2.23 14.61 -23.63
CA LEU A 308 2.02 16.06 -23.53
C LEU A 308 1.27 16.61 -24.75
N ASN A 309 1.56 16.09 -25.94
CA ASN A 309 0.83 16.41 -27.16
C ASN A 309 -0.66 16.04 -27.07
N SER A 310 -0.97 14.89 -26.48
CA SER A 310 -2.36 14.47 -26.29
C SER A 310 -3.11 15.34 -25.26
N GLU A 311 -2.40 15.86 -24.26
CA GLU A 311 -3.00 16.68 -23.18
C GLU A 311 -3.12 18.17 -23.55
N LYS A 312 -2.41 18.67 -24.56
CA LYS A 312 -2.34 20.13 -24.84
C LYS A 312 -3.70 20.78 -25.13
N GLY A 313 -4.62 20.04 -25.76
CA GLY A 313 -5.98 20.53 -26.04
C GLY A 313 -6.88 20.57 -24.81
N GLU A 314 -6.70 19.62 -23.89
CA GLU A 314 -7.49 19.53 -22.66
C GLU A 314 -6.94 20.42 -21.53
N ARG A 315 -5.68 20.85 -21.64
CA ARG A 315 -4.96 21.59 -20.59
C ARG A 315 -4.20 22.78 -21.13
N PRO A 316 -4.88 23.92 -21.34
CA PRO A 316 -4.22 25.15 -21.80
C PRO A 316 -3.14 25.65 -20.84
N ASP A 317 -3.21 25.31 -19.55
CA ASP A 317 -2.19 25.68 -18.55
C ASP A 317 -0.81 25.08 -18.82
N LEU A 318 -0.72 23.98 -19.58
CA LEU A 318 0.55 23.38 -19.97
C LEU A 318 1.43 24.35 -20.77
N SER A 319 0.83 25.33 -21.46
CA SER A 319 1.56 26.40 -22.17
C SER A 319 2.47 27.23 -21.26
N LYS A 320 2.21 27.25 -19.94
CA LYS A 320 2.97 27.98 -18.92
C LYS A 320 3.88 27.09 -18.07
N VAL A 321 3.96 25.80 -18.41
CA VAL A 321 4.71 24.80 -17.65
C VAL A 321 5.82 24.23 -18.52
N MET A 322 7.05 24.29 -18.02
CA MET A 322 8.18 23.54 -18.56
C MET A 322 8.43 22.32 -17.68
N PHE A 323 8.53 21.15 -18.29
CA PHE A 323 9.00 19.95 -17.63
C PHE A 323 10.51 19.82 -17.85
N ILE A 324 11.26 19.61 -16.78
CA ILE A 324 12.67 19.26 -16.84
C ILE A 324 12.80 17.80 -16.45
N THR A 325 13.47 17.03 -17.29
CA THR A 325 14.04 15.74 -16.88
C THR A 325 15.51 15.94 -16.54
N PHE A 326 15.94 15.35 -15.43
CA PHE A 326 17.27 15.51 -14.88
C PHE A 326 17.91 14.14 -14.67
N ASP A 327 18.78 13.73 -15.59
CA ASP A 327 19.62 12.55 -15.44
C ASP A 327 21.00 12.97 -14.92
N GLN A 328 21.13 12.96 -13.60
CA GLN A 328 22.38 13.30 -12.93
C GLN A 328 23.53 12.36 -13.32
N ALA A 329 23.25 11.10 -13.67
CA ALA A 329 24.29 10.13 -14.02
C ALA A 329 24.89 10.40 -15.41
N MET A 330 24.06 10.85 -16.34
CA MET A 330 24.50 11.21 -17.70
C MET A 330 24.92 12.68 -17.82
N GLY A 331 24.63 13.50 -16.82
CA GLY A 331 24.90 14.94 -16.87
C GLY A 331 24.00 15.65 -17.88
N GLU A 332 22.79 15.13 -18.12
CA GLU A 332 21.87 15.62 -19.14
C GLU A 332 20.58 16.19 -18.55
N ILE A 333 20.17 17.32 -19.12
CA ILE A 333 18.92 18.00 -18.85
C ILE A 333 18.12 18.03 -20.14
N HIS A 334 16.86 17.59 -20.10
CA HIS A 334 15.93 17.86 -21.20
C HIS A 334 14.86 18.83 -20.72
N ALA A 335 14.78 19.99 -21.36
CA ALA A 335 13.77 21.01 -21.13
C ALA A 335 12.64 20.82 -22.14
N ILE A 336 11.47 20.39 -21.66
CA ILE A 336 10.32 20.01 -22.47
C ILE A 336 9.22 21.07 -22.29
N TYR A 337 8.81 21.72 -23.37
CA TYR A 337 7.82 22.80 -23.32
C TYR A 337 7.00 22.93 -24.61
N GLN A 338 5.85 23.59 -24.55
CA GLN A 338 4.96 23.74 -25.71
C GLN A 338 5.54 24.72 -26.75
N GLY A 339 5.47 24.34 -28.03
CA GLY A 339 5.85 25.22 -29.14
C GLY A 339 5.05 26.53 -29.14
N GLY A 340 5.73 27.69 -29.22
CA GLY A 340 5.11 29.02 -29.19
C GLY A 340 5.16 29.72 -27.83
N SER A 341 5.59 29.04 -26.76
CA SER A 341 5.82 29.64 -25.43
C SER A 341 7.20 30.30 -25.27
N VAL A 342 7.97 30.48 -26.36
CA VAL A 342 9.42 30.78 -26.37
C VAL A 342 9.80 31.98 -25.48
N SER A 343 9.14 33.13 -25.64
CA SER A 343 9.45 34.35 -24.86
C SER A 343 9.14 34.25 -23.35
N LEU A 344 8.47 33.17 -22.92
CA LEU A 344 8.16 32.90 -21.52
C LEU A 344 9.24 32.06 -20.84
N MET A 345 10.07 31.36 -21.64
CA MET A 345 10.98 30.30 -21.20
C MET A 345 12.46 30.65 -21.36
N ASP A 346 12.81 31.68 -22.13
CA ASP A 346 14.21 32.13 -22.32
C ASP A 346 14.92 32.40 -20.97
N ASP A 347 14.28 33.14 -20.05
CA ASP A 347 14.83 33.41 -18.70
C ASP A 347 15.11 32.12 -17.90
N VAL A 348 14.34 31.05 -18.15
CA VAL A 348 14.49 29.76 -17.47
C VAL A 348 15.60 28.95 -18.12
N LEU A 349 15.69 28.99 -19.44
CA LEU A 349 16.76 28.33 -20.20
C LEU A 349 18.12 28.95 -19.86
N ASP A 350 18.22 30.27 -19.75
CA ASP A 350 19.45 30.95 -19.32
C ASP A 350 19.95 30.42 -17.96
N LEU A 351 19.04 30.28 -16.99
CA LEU A 351 19.36 29.70 -15.69
C LEU A 351 19.86 28.26 -15.79
N LEU A 352 19.31 27.46 -16.72
CA LEU A 352 19.79 26.11 -16.93
C LEU A 352 21.16 26.13 -17.62
N TYR A 353 21.38 26.99 -18.63
CA TYR A 353 22.63 27.10 -19.38
C TYR A 353 23.81 27.53 -18.51
N GLU A 354 23.56 28.21 -17.39
CA GLU A 354 24.58 28.49 -16.36
C GLU A 354 24.99 27.25 -15.53
N SER A 355 24.28 26.13 -15.67
CA SER A 355 24.60 24.88 -14.98
C SER A 355 25.68 24.08 -15.72
N ASN A 356 26.32 23.15 -15.02
CA ASN A 356 27.35 22.26 -15.59
C ASN A 356 26.78 21.10 -16.43
N TYR A 357 25.51 21.15 -16.82
CA TYR A 357 24.81 20.05 -17.49
C TYR A 357 24.62 20.34 -18.98
N ARG A 358 24.60 19.27 -19.78
CA ARG A 358 24.24 19.36 -21.19
C ARG A 358 22.73 19.52 -21.30
N ILE A 359 22.30 20.59 -21.95
CA ILE A 359 20.87 20.91 -22.10
C ILE A 359 20.41 20.59 -23.51
N THR A 360 19.29 19.88 -23.58
CA THR A 360 18.57 19.58 -24.81
C THR A 360 17.17 20.16 -24.69
N GLU A 361 16.79 21.01 -25.62
CA GLU A 361 15.44 21.57 -25.69
C GLU A 361 14.55 20.67 -26.55
N VAL A 362 13.34 20.38 -26.05
CA VAL A 362 12.36 19.54 -26.74
C VAL A 362 11.01 20.23 -26.73
N THR A 363 10.41 20.39 -27.91
CA THR A 363 9.10 21.04 -28.06
C THR A 363 8.02 20.02 -28.39
N TYR A 364 6.80 20.29 -27.93
CA TYR A 364 5.59 19.49 -28.21
C TYR A 364 4.42 20.36 -28.69
#